data_AF-A0A9X6NLS2-F1
#
_entry.id   AF-A0A9X6NLS2-F1
#
_cell.length_a   1.000
_cell.length_b   1.000
_cell.length_c   1.000
_cell.angle_alpha   90.00
_cell.angle_beta   90.00
_cell.angle_gamma   90.00
#
_symmetry.space_group_name_H-M   'P 1'
#
loop_
_entity.id
_entity.type
_entity.pdbx_description
1 polymer ?
#
loop_
_entity_poly.entity_id
_entity_poly.type
_entity_poly.pdbx_seq_one_letter_code
_entity_poly.pdbx_strand_id
1 'polypeptide(L)'
;MDVEGAAAPVDPKEDAPTQEEVINYEETRRSVQEELINTVKAPPGRKRKTLDELKALSVRNYLDETVVPQLLVAMSELARRRPERPLEWLSKYLEREQAKETGEVDHRGDSAESPHHLNHGGASKENSGGQDAVLAD
;
A
#
# COMPACT_ATOMS: atom_id res chain seq x y z
N MET A 1 -14.16 6.39 -70.28
CA MET A 1 -12.86 7.04 -70.08
C MET A 1 -13.14 8.49 -70.40
N ASP A 2 -13.34 9.41 -69.45
CA ASP A 2 -12.86 9.46 -68.07
C ASP A 2 -13.77 10.34 -67.20
N VAL A 3 -13.89 9.97 -65.92
CA VAL A 3 -14.59 10.71 -64.87
C VAL A 3 -13.60 11.67 -64.23
N GLU A 4 -13.65 12.95 -64.59
CA GLU A 4 -12.81 13.97 -63.96
C GLU A 4 -13.43 14.39 -62.63
N GLY A 5 -13.11 13.61 -61.59
CA GLY A 5 -13.39 13.97 -60.20
C GLY A 5 -12.46 15.10 -59.77
N ALA A 6 -13.04 16.26 -59.49
CA ALA A 6 -12.35 17.36 -58.82
C ALA A 6 -11.92 16.90 -57.41
N ALA A 7 -10.67 16.45 -57.30
CA ALA A 7 -10.01 16.30 -56.01
C ALA A 7 -9.78 17.69 -55.45
N ALA A 8 -10.59 18.07 -54.45
CA ALA A 8 -10.26 19.19 -53.58
C ALA A 8 -8.85 18.96 -52.99
N PRO A 9 -7.98 19.97 -52.92
CA PRO A 9 -6.72 19.85 -52.22
C PRO A 9 -7.03 19.63 -50.73
N VAL A 10 -6.79 18.41 -50.25
CA VAL A 10 -6.74 18.11 -48.83
C VAL A 10 -5.42 18.67 -48.30
N ASP A 11 -5.47 19.89 -47.75
CA ASP A 11 -4.35 20.53 -47.07
C ASP A 11 -3.82 19.63 -45.92
N PRO A 12 -2.53 19.23 -45.88
CA PRO A 12 -2.03 18.27 -44.89
C PRO A 12 -1.71 18.85 -43.50
N LYS A 13 -2.34 19.95 -43.08
CA LYS A 13 -1.99 20.62 -41.81
C LYS A 13 -3.22 21.04 -41.04
N GLU A 14 -3.84 20.16 -40.27
CA GLU A 14 -4.78 20.63 -39.23
C GLU A 14 -5.12 19.66 -38.08
N ASP A 15 -4.22 18.72 -37.75
CA ASP A 15 -4.39 17.88 -36.54
C ASP A 15 -3.16 17.91 -35.62
N ALA A 16 -2.41 19.02 -35.66
CA ALA A 16 -1.39 19.30 -34.66
C ALA A 16 -2.03 20.19 -33.58
N PRO A 17 -2.11 19.73 -32.31
CA PRO A 17 -2.66 20.54 -31.24
C PRO A 17 -1.92 21.88 -31.19
N THR A 18 -2.69 22.97 -31.16
CA THR A 18 -2.12 24.33 -31.15
C THR A 18 -1.25 24.52 -29.90
N GLN A 19 -0.24 25.39 -29.99
CA GLN A 19 0.69 25.62 -28.88
C GLN A 19 -0.02 26.06 -27.58
N GLU A 20 -1.17 26.73 -27.67
CA GLU A 20 -1.98 27.08 -26.49
C GLU A 20 -2.69 25.87 -25.86
N GLU A 21 -3.09 24.88 -26.65
CA GLU A 21 -3.78 23.68 -26.16
C GLU A 21 -2.81 22.71 -25.45
N VAL A 22 -1.57 22.59 -25.93
CA VAL A 22 -0.52 21.83 -25.21
C VAL A 22 -0.09 22.50 -23.91
N ILE A 23 -0.08 23.83 -23.84
CA ILE A 23 0.18 24.58 -22.60
C ILE A 23 -0.94 24.31 -21.59
N ASN A 24 -2.20 24.38 -22.02
CA ASN A 24 -3.35 24.08 -21.19
C ASN A 24 -3.33 22.64 -20.66
N TYR A 25 -2.92 21.67 -21.49
CA TYR A 25 -2.79 20.27 -21.06
C TYR A 25 -1.70 20.08 -20.01
N GLU A 26 -0.53 20.71 -20.16
CA GLU A 26 0.58 20.60 -19.21
C GLU A 26 0.34 21.38 -17.91
N GLU A 27 -0.40 22.49 -17.96
CA GLU A 27 -0.83 23.26 -16.78
C GLU A 27 -1.93 22.54 -16.01
N THR A 28 -2.95 22.04 -16.72
CA THR A 28 -4.00 21.18 -16.14
C THR A 28 -3.39 19.93 -15.52
N ARG A 29 -2.44 19.29 -16.20
CA ARG A 29 -1.70 18.13 -15.67
C ARG A 29 -0.95 18.48 -14.39
N ARG A 30 -0.25 19.62 -14.35
CA ARG A 30 0.45 20.09 -13.14
C ARG A 30 -0.52 20.35 -11.99
N SER A 31 -1.62 21.04 -12.24
CA SER A 31 -2.63 21.38 -11.23
C SER A 31 -3.28 20.13 -10.64
N VAL A 32 -3.71 19.19 -11.50
CA VAL A 32 -4.27 17.90 -11.07
C VAL A 32 -3.22 17.09 -10.31
N GLN A 33 -1.97 17.08 -10.77
CA GLN A 33 -0.87 16.40 -10.08
C GLN A 33 -0.60 16.99 -8.69
N GLU A 34 -0.67 18.30 -8.54
CA GLU A 34 -0.44 18.99 -7.26
C GLU A 34 -1.59 18.75 -6.25
N GLU A 35 -2.83 18.72 -6.73
CA GLU A 35 -4.00 18.34 -5.93
C GLU A 35 -3.92 16.87 -5.47
N LEU A 36 -3.48 15.96 -6.35
CA LEU A 36 -3.30 14.54 -6.02
C LEU A 36 -2.16 14.32 -5.03
N ILE A 37 -1.05 15.05 -5.13
CA ILE A 37 0.07 14.95 -4.16
C ILE A 37 -0.40 15.35 -2.76
N ASN A 38 -1.24 16.38 -2.65
CA ASN A 38 -1.79 16.82 -1.36
C ASN A 38 -2.79 15.82 -0.76
N THR A 39 -3.54 15.09 -1.58
CA THR A 39 -4.47 14.04 -1.11
C THR A 39 -3.76 12.72 -0.75
N VAL A 40 -2.64 12.42 -1.43
CA VAL A 40 -1.85 11.17 -1.25
C VAL A 40 -0.93 11.23 -0.03
N LYS A 41 -0.62 12.42 0.49
CA LYS A 41 0.16 12.57 1.73
C LYS A 41 -0.69 12.16 2.94
N ALA A 42 -0.83 10.86 3.14
CA ALA A 42 -1.47 10.30 4.32
C ALA A 42 -0.78 10.86 5.58
N PRO A 43 -1.51 11.48 6.52
CA PRO A 43 -0.95 11.90 7.79
C PRO A 43 -0.32 10.68 8.48
N PRO A 44 0.92 10.80 8.98
CA PRO A 44 1.55 9.74 9.73
C PRO A 44 0.68 9.44 10.96
N GLY A 45 0.22 8.19 11.09
CA GLY A 45 -0.57 7.75 12.25
C GLY A 45 -2.02 7.35 11.98
N ARG A 46 -2.48 7.25 10.72
CA ARG A 46 -3.75 6.54 10.45
C ARG A 46 -3.59 5.07 10.85
N LYS A 47 -4.36 4.63 11.86
CA LYS A 47 -4.44 3.22 12.23
C LYS A 47 -4.90 2.44 11.01
N ARG A 48 -4.15 1.40 10.62
CA ARG A 48 -4.54 0.50 9.53
C ARG A 48 -5.88 -0.12 9.91
N LYS A 49 -6.88 0.03 9.05
CA LYS A 49 -8.19 -0.61 9.23
C LYS A 49 -8.01 -2.12 9.17
N THR A 50 -8.80 -2.83 9.96
CA THR A 50 -8.90 -4.28 9.90
C THR A 50 -9.50 -4.73 8.56
N LEU A 51 -9.30 -6.00 8.22
CA LEU A 51 -9.84 -6.55 6.98
C LEU A 51 -11.37 -6.46 6.91
N ASP A 52 -12.07 -6.61 8.04
CA ASP A 52 -13.53 -6.55 8.09
C ASP A 52 -14.04 -5.11 7.94
N GLU A 53 -13.33 -4.13 8.52
CA GLU A 53 -13.62 -2.72 8.30
C GLU A 53 -13.44 -2.32 6.83
N LEU A 54 -12.42 -2.86 6.15
CA LEU A 54 -12.20 -2.63 4.71
C LEU A 54 -13.31 -3.25 3.85
N LYS A 55 -13.77 -4.46 4.16
CA LYS A 55 -14.86 -5.13 3.42
C LYS A 55 -16.21 -4.42 3.58
N ALA A 56 -16.42 -3.72 4.68
CA ALA A 56 -17.62 -2.95 4.93
C ALA A 56 -17.67 -1.62 4.17
N LEU A 57 -16.57 -1.19 3.55
CA LEU A 57 -16.51 0.04 2.77
C LEU A 57 -17.28 -0.10 1.45
N SER A 58 -17.78 1.03 0.96
CA SER A 58 -18.19 1.12 -0.44
C SER A 58 -16.99 0.85 -1.35
N VAL A 59 -17.24 0.33 -2.55
CA VAL A 59 -16.18 0.00 -3.52
C VAL A 59 -15.22 1.18 -3.75
N ARG A 60 -15.76 2.40 -3.89
CA ARG A 60 -14.95 3.60 -4.07
C ARG A 60 -14.02 3.85 -2.87
N ASN A 61 -14.56 3.80 -1.65
CA ASN A 61 -13.78 4.04 -0.43
C ASN A 61 -12.72 2.95 -0.22
N TYR A 62 -13.04 1.68 -0.54
CA TYR A 62 -12.07 0.60 -0.50
C TYR A 62 -10.88 0.88 -1.43
N LEU A 63 -11.14 1.31 -2.66
CA LEU A 63 -10.08 1.63 -3.64
C LEU A 63 -9.29 2.87 -3.22
N ASP A 64 -9.97 3.92 -2.76
CA ASP A 64 -9.37 5.18 -2.32
C ASP A 64 -8.40 4.98 -1.13
N GLU A 65 -8.67 4.01 -0.25
CA GLU A 65 -7.84 3.73 0.92
C GLU A 65 -6.75 2.69 0.69
N THR A 66 -6.89 1.82 -0.30
CA THR A 66 -5.95 0.71 -0.53
C THR A 66 -4.95 1.00 -1.64
N VAL A 67 -5.44 1.21 -2.87
CA VAL A 67 -4.58 1.14 -4.07
C VAL A 67 -4.49 2.45 -4.83
N VAL A 68 -5.52 3.29 -4.77
CA VAL A 68 -5.61 4.53 -5.57
C VAL A 68 -4.43 5.47 -5.32
N PRO A 69 -4.00 5.75 -4.06
CA PRO A 69 -2.91 6.69 -3.82
C PRO A 69 -1.61 6.28 -4.53
N GLN A 70 -1.26 4.98 -4.44
CA GLN A 70 -0.06 4.45 -5.06
C GLN A 70 -0.18 4.34 -6.59
N LEU A 71 -1.37 3.98 -7.10
CA LEU A 71 -1.63 3.92 -8.53
C LEU A 71 -1.50 5.27 -9.20
N LEU A 72 -1.99 6.35 -8.58
CA LEU A 72 -1.90 7.70 -9.12
C LEU A 72 -0.44 8.16 -9.30
N VAL A 73 0.40 7.91 -8.30
CA VAL A 73 1.84 8.20 -8.38
C VAL A 73 2.49 7.37 -9.49
N ALA A 74 2.22 6.07 -9.53
CA ALA A 74 2.79 5.16 -10.52
C ALA A 74 2.36 5.51 -11.96
N MET A 75 1.09 5.87 -12.17
CA MET A 75 0.56 6.30 -13.46
C MET A 75 1.16 7.63 -13.91
N SER A 76 1.43 8.55 -12.98
CA SER A 76 2.10 9.82 -13.29
C SER A 76 3.52 9.59 -13.82
N GLU A 77 4.27 8.68 -13.18
CA GLU A 77 5.60 8.26 -13.63
C GLU A 77 5.56 7.51 -14.96
N LEU A 78 4.58 6.62 -15.15
CA LEU A 78 4.37 5.89 -16.40
C LEU A 78 4.13 6.85 -17.56
N ALA A 79 3.26 7.85 -17.37
CA ALA A 79 2.94 8.86 -18.37
C ALA A 79 4.16 9.71 -18.75
N ARG A 80 5.10 9.93 -17.81
CA ARG A 80 6.35 10.64 -18.05
C ARG A 80 7.36 9.79 -18.84
N ARG A 81 7.51 8.51 -18.51
CA ARG A 81 8.55 7.64 -19.09
C ARG A 81 8.15 6.98 -20.40
N ARG A 82 6.85 6.80 -20.65
CA ARG A 82 6.29 6.15 -21.86
C ARG A 82 7.08 4.90 -22.30
N PRO A 83 7.32 3.92 -21.41
CA PRO A 83 8.08 2.72 -21.75
C PRO A 83 7.34 1.89 -22.79
N GLU A 84 8.09 1.13 -23.61
CA GLU A 84 7.57 0.27 -24.68
C GLU A 84 6.53 -0.76 -24.20
N ARG A 85 6.72 -1.27 -22.97
CA ARG A 85 5.82 -2.23 -22.32
C ARG A 85 5.23 -1.61 -21.04
N PRO A 86 4.16 -0.80 -21.14
CA PRO A 86 3.65 0.01 -20.04
C PRO A 86 3.13 -0.81 -18.85
N LEU A 87 2.45 -1.93 -19.12
CA LEU A 87 1.89 -2.79 -18.07
C LEU A 87 2.98 -3.47 -17.24
N GLU A 88 4.00 -4.05 -17.89
CA GLU A 88 5.11 -4.69 -17.19
C GLU A 88 5.95 -3.68 -16.41
N TRP A 89 6.11 -2.48 -16.96
CA TRP A 89 6.80 -1.42 -16.24
C TRP A 89 6.05 -1.03 -14.97
N LEU A 90 4.71 -0.89 -15.06
CA LEU A 90 3.86 -0.49 -13.95
C LEU A 90 3.83 -1.54 -12.84
N SER A 91 3.73 -2.84 -13.17
CA SER A 91 3.75 -3.91 -12.16
C SER A 91 5.06 -3.90 -11.36
N LYS A 92 6.20 -3.83 -12.06
CA LYS A 92 7.53 -3.73 -11.42
C LYS A 92 7.71 -2.45 -10.60
N TYR A 93 7.06 -1.36 -11.01
CA TYR A 93 7.07 -0.13 -10.23
C TYR A 93 6.35 -0.33 -8.90
N LEU A 94 5.13 -0.86 -8.93
CA LEU A 94 4.31 -1.08 -7.74
C LEU A 94 4.99 -2.06 -6.75
N GLU A 95 5.58 -3.16 -7.23
CA GLU A 95 6.31 -4.12 -6.38
C GLU A 95 7.47 -3.46 -5.60
N ARG A 96 8.26 -2.61 -6.27
CA ARG A 96 9.39 -1.92 -5.64
C ARG A 96 8.93 -0.91 -4.59
N GLU A 97 7.86 -0.17 -4.85
CA GLU A 97 7.35 0.82 -3.89
C GLU A 97 6.68 0.13 -2.69
N GLN A 98 5.97 -0.97 -2.89
CA GLN A 98 5.42 -1.78 -1.78
C GLN A 98 6.53 -2.33 -0.88
N ALA A 99 7.66 -2.77 -1.45
CA ALA A 99 8.81 -3.23 -0.68
C ALA A 99 9.44 -2.11 0.17
N LYS A 100 9.41 -0.85 -0.30
CA LYS A 100 9.87 0.32 0.48
C LYS A 100 8.93 0.64 1.64
N GLU A 101 7.62 0.55 1.41
CA GLU A 101 6.60 0.84 2.43
C GLU A 101 6.51 -0.26 3.49
N THR A 102 6.74 -1.51 3.09
CA THR A 102 6.76 -2.68 3.99
C THR A 102 8.08 -2.82 4.75
N GLY A 103 8.98 -1.82 4.65
CA GLY A 103 10.32 -1.76 5.23
C GLY A 103 10.55 -2.78 6.34
N GLU A 104 11.16 -3.91 5.95
CA GLU A 104 11.76 -4.94 6.79
C GLU A 104 11.38 -4.85 8.29
N VAL A 105 10.20 -5.35 8.66
CA VAL A 105 9.99 -5.75 10.05
C VAL A 105 10.55 -7.16 10.19
N ASP A 106 11.89 -7.23 10.32
CA ASP A 106 12.57 -8.44 10.75
C ASP A 106 11.99 -8.84 12.13
N HIS A 107 11.09 -9.83 12.12
CA HIS A 107 10.64 -10.54 13.31
C HIS A 107 11.49 -11.81 13.50
N ARG A 108 12.79 -11.81 13.15
CA ARG A 108 13.71 -12.88 13.54
C ARG A 108 14.36 -12.51 14.87
N GLY A 109 13.56 -12.50 15.93
CA GLY A 109 14.09 -12.15 17.25
C GLY A 109 13.27 -12.51 18.48
N ASP A 110 12.03 -13.01 18.38
CA ASP A 110 11.25 -13.43 19.55
C ASP A 110 11.05 -14.95 19.56
N SER A 111 12.15 -15.67 19.72
CA SER A 111 12.15 -17.09 20.07
C SER A 111 13.34 -17.35 20.97
N ALA A 112 13.30 -16.78 22.17
CA ALA A 112 14.08 -17.26 23.30
C ALA A 112 13.27 -17.05 24.58
N GLU A 113 12.51 -18.10 24.92
CA GLU A 113 12.31 -18.58 26.30
C GLU A 113 11.58 -17.65 27.29
N SER A 114 10.28 -17.88 27.42
CA SER A 114 9.53 -17.52 28.63
C SER A 114 9.63 -18.68 29.65
N PRO A 115 10.29 -18.52 30.81
CA PRO A 115 10.16 -19.48 31.90
C PRO A 115 8.80 -19.25 32.56
N HIS A 116 7.97 -20.29 32.54
CA HIS A 116 6.72 -20.39 33.29
C HIS A 116 6.89 -19.87 34.72
N HIS A 117 6.16 -18.81 35.07
CA HIS A 117 5.95 -18.40 36.45
C HIS A 117 4.97 -19.39 37.09
N LEU A 118 5.47 -20.30 37.93
CA LEU A 118 4.61 -21.07 38.83
C LEU A 118 4.55 -20.34 40.17
N ASN A 119 3.51 -19.51 40.32
CA ASN A 119 3.08 -18.99 41.60
C ASN A 119 2.31 -20.12 42.33
N HIS A 120 2.87 -20.62 43.42
CA HIS A 120 2.09 -21.33 44.45
C HIS A 120 2.40 -20.67 45.79
N GLY A 121 1.42 -19.89 46.25
CA GLY A 121 1.39 -19.36 47.60
C GLY A 121 1.06 -20.45 48.63
N GLY A 122 1.29 -20.12 49.90
CA GLY A 122 0.77 -20.90 51.02
C GLY A 122 1.77 -21.02 52.16
N ALA A 123 1.89 -19.97 52.96
CA ALA A 123 2.40 -20.08 54.31
C ALA A 123 1.40 -20.87 55.17
N SER A 124 1.86 -21.89 55.89
CA SER A 124 1.23 -22.38 57.12
C SER A 124 2.28 -23.05 58.04
N LYS A 125 2.23 -22.63 59.30
CA LYS A 125 2.99 -23.10 60.47
C LYS A 125 2.49 -24.46 60.96
N GLU A 126 3.37 -25.23 61.61
CA GLU A 126 3.16 -26.10 62.82
C GLU A 126 4.20 -27.24 62.76
N ASN A 127 5.22 -27.41 63.62
CA ASN A 127 5.31 -27.56 65.07
C ASN A 127 4.24 -28.43 65.74
N SER A 128 4.54 -29.73 65.89
CA SER A 128 4.22 -30.54 67.09
C SER A 128 4.54 -32.03 66.88
N GLY A 129 5.24 -32.63 67.86
CA GLY A 129 5.14 -34.02 68.36
C GLY A 129 5.11 -35.19 67.36
N GLY A 130 6.03 -36.15 67.37
CA GLY A 130 6.36 -36.96 68.54
C GLY A 130 5.40 -38.15 68.66
N GLN A 131 5.97 -39.36 68.63
CA GLN A 131 5.45 -40.68 69.05
C GLN A 131 5.13 -41.70 67.95
N ASP A 132 5.33 -42.96 68.37
CA ASP A 132 5.04 -44.26 67.77
C ASP A 132 6.09 -44.87 66.82
N ALA A 133 7.04 -45.67 67.33
CA ALA A 133 6.92 -47.05 67.84
C ALA A 133 6.81 -48.08 66.70
N VAL A 134 7.93 -48.76 66.41
CA VAL A 134 7.89 -50.11 65.85
C VAL A 134 8.76 -51.04 66.68
N LEU A 135 8.05 -52.05 67.15
CA LEU A 135 8.35 -53.17 68.03
C LEU A 135 9.41 -54.09 67.41
N ALA A 136 10.39 -54.50 68.21
CA ALA A 136 11.28 -55.63 67.93
C ALA A 136 11.28 -56.55 69.14
N ASP A 137 10.69 -57.74 68.98
CA ASP A 137 11.00 -58.98 69.71
C ASP A 137 10.85 -60.14 68.72
#